data_AF-A0A7Y2PXJ3-F1
#
_entry.id   AF-A0A7Y2PXJ3-F1
#
_cell.length_a   1.000
_cell.length_b   1.000
_cell.length_c   1.000
_cell.angle_alpha   90.00
_cell.angle_beta   90.00
_cell.angle_gamma   90.00
#
_symmetry.space_group_name_H-M   'P 1'
#
loop_
_entity.id
_entity.type
_entity.pdbx_description
1 polymer ?
#
loop_
_entity_poly.entity_id
_entity_poly.type
_entity_poly.pdbx_seq_one_letter_code
_entity_poly.pdbx_strand_id
1 'polypeptide(L)'
;MGSYASTLINNYELFYMKNHFDQWFFHKNDRVRIIKNGEIKFIGYRVDLHTLKRRLNLAGFDKNFAINDFNETINQWIDYLKIVPSNFEDEEILKLSKEQLNLLMDIDFDKWLRLLPDFLNSSSNQLDTDIKNNELASSLSNIILNFDISVMASASCSFPCKHLESLTIALIELENTKGFCEVDLTDLYQGGWIEDFEDLAQQENNKTYFFENFEISINDLRKLQTLEAKNPVLNKMLLSSSISAMEAYLFDTFKKQVLERETIKRKYVKSYKSFHRGGKLDANELFDFLDALDEKISREIDEISFHNINLVKGLYHNILHCQFNESFLSKLNEIIKNRHDIVHRNGKTVSNEIISISNDDLNNAFECIFNFIKDIDSQIINHLLDE
;
A
#
# COMPACT_ATOMS: atom_id res chain seq x y z
N MET A 1 -23.39 5.53 -7.92
CA MET A 1 -22.81 6.00 -6.64
C MET A 1 -21.32 6.06 -6.82
N GLY A 2 -20.64 7.07 -6.28
CA GLY A 2 -19.17 7.14 -6.30
C GLY A 2 -18.64 7.08 -4.88
N SER A 3 -17.46 6.52 -4.71
CA SER A 3 -16.73 6.46 -3.44
C SER A 3 -15.78 7.63 -3.34
N TYR A 4 -15.58 8.16 -2.14
CA TYR A 4 -14.77 9.35 -1.89
C TYR A 4 -13.67 9.08 -0.85
N ALA A 5 -12.53 9.73 -1.04
CA ALA A 5 -11.43 9.74 -0.07
C ALA A 5 -11.04 11.19 0.19
N SER A 6 -10.99 11.59 1.46
CA SER A 6 -10.57 12.92 1.86
C SER A 6 -9.20 12.85 2.53
N THR A 7 -8.30 13.74 2.12
CA THR A 7 -7.02 13.96 2.80
C THR A 7 -7.20 15.06 3.84
N LEU A 8 -6.86 14.78 5.09
CA LEU A 8 -7.00 15.71 6.21
C LEU A 8 -5.65 15.98 6.88
N ILE A 9 -5.41 17.22 7.29
CA ILE A 9 -4.42 17.56 8.31
C ILE A 9 -5.17 17.74 9.62
N ASN A 10 -4.99 16.81 10.55
CA ASN A 10 -5.78 16.71 11.77
C ASN A 10 -7.28 16.76 11.46
N ASN A 11 -7.96 17.88 11.73
CA ASN A 11 -9.41 18.04 11.49
C ASN A 11 -9.72 18.87 10.22
N TYR A 12 -8.71 19.26 9.45
CA TYR A 12 -8.85 20.14 8.30
C TYR A 12 -8.75 19.36 7.01
N GLU A 13 -9.84 19.29 6.24
CA GLU A 13 -9.82 18.69 4.90
C GLU A 13 -8.96 19.55 3.97
N LEU A 14 -8.03 18.92 3.26
CA LEU A 14 -7.12 19.55 2.31
C LEU A 14 -7.63 19.39 0.87
N PHE A 15 -8.05 18.17 0.51
CA PHE A 15 -8.71 17.88 -0.76
C PHE A 15 -9.43 16.54 -0.66
N TYR A 16 -10.36 16.30 -1.58
CA TYR A 16 -11.00 15.00 -1.74
C TYR A 16 -10.82 14.45 -3.15
N MET A 17 -10.93 13.14 -3.25
CA MET A 17 -10.83 12.38 -4.48
C MET A 17 -12.09 11.54 -4.64
N LYS A 18 -12.45 11.24 -5.89
CA LYS A 18 -13.63 10.43 -6.21
C LYS A 18 -13.23 9.27 -7.10
N ASN A 19 -13.51 8.05 -6.66
CA ASN A 19 -13.29 6.80 -7.42
C ASN A 19 -11.82 6.54 -7.83
N HIS A 20 -10.84 7.24 -7.27
CA HIS A 20 -9.42 7.00 -7.51
C HIS A 20 -8.61 7.53 -6.33
N PHE A 21 -7.36 7.07 -6.23
CA PHE A 21 -6.41 7.52 -5.22
C PHE A 21 -5.05 7.82 -5.86
N ASP A 22 -4.56 9.03 -5.65
CA ASP A 22 -3.22 9.47 -6.05
C ASP A 22 -2.36 9.54 -4.79
N GLN A 23 -1.21 8.87 -4.83
CA GLN A 23 -0.36 8.68 -3.65
C GLN A 23 0.35 9.96 -3.16
N TRP A 24 0.01 11.15 -3.67
CA TRP A 24 0.52 12.50 -3.30
C TRP A 24 1.91 12.49 -2.61
N PHE A 25 2.04 13.08 -1.41
CA PHE A 25 3.26 13.03 -0.58
C PHE A 25 3.30 11.85 0.41
N PHE A 26 2.44 10.84 0.19
CA PHE A 26 2.42 9.62 0.97
C PHE A 26 3.37 8.58 0.36
N HIS A 27 3.98 7.77 1.21
CA HIS A 27 4.85 6.67 0.83
C HIS A 27 4.28 5.34 1.33
N LYS A 28 4.76 4.23 0.75
CA LYS A 28 4.34 2.86 1.11
C LYS A 28 4.42 2.59 2.63
N ASN A 29 5.39 3.20 3.31
CA ASN A 29 5.60 3.04 4.76
C ASN A 29 4.61 3.85 5.61
N ASP A 30 3.83 4.76 5.02
CA ASP A 30 2.78 5.51 5.71
C ASP A 30 1.45 4.75 5.70
N ARG A 31 1.37 3.58 5.05
CA ARG A 31 0.14 2.78 5.00
C ARG A 31 -0.26 2.33 6.40
N VAL A 32 -1.53 2.50 6.72
CA VAL A 32 -2.15 2.08 7.97
C VAL A 32 -3.40 1.29 7.66
N ARG A 33 -3.56 0.19 8.38
CA ARG A 33 -4.71 -0.69 8.33
C ARG A 33 -5.19 -0.93 9.76
N ILE A 34 -6.49 -0.75 10.02
CA ILE A 34 -7.08 -0.92 11.35
C ILE A 34 -8.31 -1.80 11.22
N ILE A 35 -8.24 -2.99 11.80
CA ILE A 35 -9.40 -3.89 11.95
C ILE A 35 -10.03 -3.72 13.32
N LYS A 36 -11.36 -3.68 13.37
CA LYS A 36 -12.13 -3.83 14.61
C LYS A 36 -13.28 -4.79 14.39
N ASN A 37 -13.37 -5.82 15.23
CA ASN A 37 -14.40 -6.86 15.16
C ASN A 37 -14.45 -7.60 13.80
N GLY A 38 -13.29 -7.79 13.14
CA GLY A 38 -13.21 -8.47 11.84
C GLY A 38 -13.53 -7.59 10.63
N GLU A 39 -13.87 -6.31 10.83
CA GLU A 39 -14.12 -5.34 9.77
C GLU A 39 -13.00 -4.30 9.70
N ILE A 40 -12.59 -3.94 8.48
CA ILE A 40 -11.67 -2.82 8.23
C ILE A 40 -12.39 -1.53 8.62
N LYS A 41 -11.88 -0.85 9.65
CA LYS A 41 -12.36 0.48 10.11
C LYS A 41 -11.56 1.62 9.54
N PHE A 42 -10.33 1.36 9.13
CA PHE A 42 -9.49 2.32 8.43
C PHE A 42 -8.54 1.54 7.53
N ILE A 43 -8.44 1.98 6.28
CA ILE A 43 -7.37 1.60 5.36
C ILE A 43 -6.97 2.87 4.62
N GLY A 44 -5.69 3.19 4.62
CA GLY A 44 -5.24 4.45 4.04
C GLY A 44 -3.81 4.79 4.41
N TYR A 45 -3.46 6.07 4.32
CA TYR A 45 -2.12 6.55 4.65
C TYR A 45 -2.17 7.55 5.80
N ARG A 46 -1.17 7.50 6.68
CA ARG A 46 -1.00 8.42 7.80
C ARG A 46 0.48 8.77 7.96
N VAL A 47 0.81 10.05 7.88
CA VAL A 47 2.16 10.58 8.07
C VAL A 47 2.17 11.67 9.14
N ASP A 48 3.19 11.71 9.99
CA ASP A 48 3.34 12.80 10.97
C ASP A 48 3.69 14.13 10.26
N LEU A 49 3.20 15.25 10.79
CA LEU A 49 3.35 16.55 10.12
C LEU A 49 4.82 17.01 10.02
N HIS A 50 5.70 16.56 10.92
CA HIS A 50 7.12 16.87 10.84
C HIS A 50 7.76 16.17 9.62
N THR A 51 7.46 14.89 9.41
CA THR A 51 7.90 14.14 8.24
C THR A 51 7.31 14.70 6.94
N LEU A 52 6.00 15.02 6.92
CA LEU A 52 5.37 15.64 5.75
C LEU A 52 6.02 16.98 5.39
N LYS A 53 6.24 17.86 6.38
CA LYS A 53 6.93 19.14 6.19
C LYS A 53 8.31 18.95 5.58
N ARG A 54 9.07 17.95 6.05
CA ARG A 54 10.38 17.64 5.47
C ARG A 54 10.27 17.24 3.99
N ARG A 55 9.28 16.42 3.62
CA ARG A 55 9.07 16.00 2.23
C ARG A 55 8.69 17.17 1.32
N LEU A 56 7.80 18.05 1.79
CA LEU A 56 7.42 19.28 1.09
C LEU A 56 8.64 20.19 0.87
N ASN A 57 9.45 20.42 1.91
CA ASN A 57 10.68 21.20 1.80
C ASN A 57 11.66 20.61 0.76
N LEU A 58 11.83 19.28 0.73
CA LEU A 58 12.68 18.61 -0.26
C LEU A 58 12.14 18.75 -1.70
N ALA A 59 10.83 18.89 -1.86
CA ALA A 59 10.18 19.16 -3.14
C ALA A 59 10.18 20.65 -3.52
N GLY A 60 10.70 21.54 -2.66
CA GLY A 60 10.78 22.99 -2.90
C GLY A 60 9.63 23.81 -2.32
N PHE A 61 8.72 23.18 -1.57
CA PHE A 61 7.58 23.84 -0.93
C PHE A 61 7.89 24.12 0.54
N ASP A 62 8.71 25.13 0.80
CA ASP A 62 9.01 25.59 2.15
C ASP A 62 8.10 26.74 2.60
N LYS A 63 8.30 27.24 3.84
CA LYS A 63 7.52 28.37 4.36
C LYS A 63 7.67 29.64 3.51
N ASN A 64 8.85 29.88 2.94
CA ASN A 64 9.06 31.07 2.11
C ASN A 64 8.29 30.96 0.79
N PHE A 65 8.24 29.76 0.20
CA PHE A 65 7.41 29.48 -0.96
C PHE A 65 5.94 29.80 -0.65
N ALA A 66 5.40 29.29 0.46
CA ALA A 66 4.02 29.55 0.86
C ALA A 66 3.73 31.04 1.10
N ILE A 67 4.67 31.79 1.71
CA ILE A 67 4.56 33.24 1.90
C ILE A 67 4.54 33.98 0.54
N ASN A 68 5.40 33.57 -0.40
CA ASN A 68 5.44 34.19 -1.72
C ASN A 68 4.16 33.91 -2.53
N ASP A 69 3.69 32.66 -2.54
CA ASP A 69 2.44 32.27 -3.21
C ASP A 69 1.23 33.02 -2.64
N PHE A 70 1.20 33.19 -1.32
CA PHE A 70 0.20 34.03 -0.64
C PHE A 70 0.26 35.48 -1.10
N ASN A 71 1.44 36.10 -1.05
CA ASN A 71 1.62 37.50 -1.41
C ASN A 71 1.28 37.75 -2.89
N GLU A 72 1.65 36.83 -3.79
CA GLU A 72 1.26 36.92 -5.19
C GLU A 72 -0.25 36.88 -5.37
N THR A 73 -0.93 35.99 -4.65
CA THR A 73 -2.40 35.86 -4.72
C THR A 73 -3.08 37.12 -4.19
N ILE A 74 -2.63 37.64 -3.04
CA ILE A 74 -3.13 38.90 -2.47
C ILE A 74 -2.90 40.07 -3.43
N ASN A 75 -1.72 40.17 -4.04
CA ASN A 75 -1.43 41.24 -5.00
C ASN A 75 -2.33 41.17 -6.24
N GLN A 76 -2.64 39.97 -6.74
CA GLN A 76 -3.58 39.78 -7.84
C GLN A 76 -4.99 40.27 -7.46
N TRP A 77 -5.45 39.97 -6.25
CA TRP A 77 -6.73 40.47 -5.75
C TRP A 77 -6.74 42.00 -5.59
N ILE A 78 -5.66 42.56 -5.04
CA ILE A 78 -5.47 44.01 -4.92
C ILE A 78 -5.53 44.69 -6.30
N ASP A 79 -4.80 44.16 -7.28
CA ASP A 79 -4.76 44.75 -8.63
C ASP A 79 -6.12 44.65 -9.33
N TYR A 80 -6.85 43.56 -9.12
CA TYR A 80 -8.23 43.44 -9.57
C TYR A 80 -9.15 44.50 -8.92
N LEU A 81 -9.10 44.67 -7.59
CA LEU A 81 -9.90 45.69 -6.88
C LEU A 81 -9.52 47.13 -7.23
N LYS A 82 -8.32 47.39 -7.76
CA LYS A 82 -7.96 48.71 -8.30
C LYS A 82 -8.62 48.97 -9.65
N ILE A 83 -8.81 47.93 -10.47
CA ILE A 83 -9.36 48.04 -11.82
C ILE A 83 -10.89 48.12 -11.78
N VAL A 84 -11.55 47.25 -11.02
CA VAL A 84 -13.02 47.14 -10.96
C VAL A 84 -13.74 48.48 -10.74
N PRO A 85 -13.34 49.35 -9.80
CA PRO A 85 -13.91 50.68 -9.59
C PRO A 85 -13.95 51.58 -10.83
N SER A 86 -13.07 51.34 -11.80
CA SER A 86 -12.99 52.13 -13.03
C SER A 86 -14.11 51.81 -14.03
N ASN A 87 -14.79 50.68 -13.85
CA ASN A 87 -15.75 50.12 -14.80
C ASN A 87 -17.21 50.14 -14.31
N PHE A 88 -17.45 50.56 -13.05
CA PHE A 88 -18.77 50.60 -12.43
C PHE A 88 -19.02 51.98 -11.80
N GLU A 89 -20.18 52.58 -12.07
CA GLU A 89 -20.60 53.89 -11.52
C GLU A 89 -21.37 53.77 -10.19
N ASP A 90 -21.51 52.56 -9.64
CA ASP A 90 -22.27 52.29 -8.42
C ASP A 90 -21.48 52.68 -7.15
N GLU A 91 -21.99 53.65 -6.38
CA GLU A 91 -21.34 54.16 -5.17
C GLU A 91 -21.15 53.11 -4.07
N GLU A 92 -22.06 52.13 -3.94
CA GLU A 92 -21.94 51.07 -2.92
C GLU A 92 -20.82 50.09 -3.30
N ILE A 93 -20.72 49.73 -4.57
CA ILE A 93 -19.64 48.87 -5.09
C ILE A 93 -18.28 49.54 -4.92
N LEU A 94 -18.21 50.86 -5.20
CA LEU A 94 -16.98 51.64 -5.02
C LEU A 94 -16.55 51.73 -3.55
N LYS A 95 -17.50 51.88 -2.63
CA LYS A 95 -17.24 51.91 -1.19
C LYS A 95 -16.75 50.54 -0.70
N LEU A 96 -17.46 49.48 -1.04
CA LEU A 96 -17.10 48.10 -0.68
C LEU A 96 -15.72 47.72 -1.21
N SER A 97 -15.42 48.06 -2.47
CA SER A 97 -14.11 47.77 -3.09
C SER A 97 -12.97 48.47 -2.36
N LYS A 98 -13.16 49.71 -1.91
CA LYS A 98 -12.15 50.46 -1.13
C LYS A 98 -11.93 49.84 0.26
N GLU A 99 -13.00 49.43 0.94
CA GLU A 99 -12.91 48.76 2.24
C GLU A 99 -12.15 47.43 2.11
N GLN A 100 -12.46 46.63 1.08
CA GLN A 100 -11.78 45.37 0.79
C GLN A 100 -10.29 45.59 0.42
N LEU A 101 -9.98 46.62 -0.38
CA LEU A 101 -8.61 46.96 -0.77
C LEU A 101 -7.76 47.33 0.45
N ASN A 102 -8.27 48.20 1.33
CA ASN A 102 -7.55 48.60 2.54
C ASN A 102 -7.25 47.40 3.44
N LEU A 103 -8.18 46.47 3.54
CA LEU A 103 -8.04 45.27 4.35
C LEU A 103 -6.98 44.33 3.75
N LEU A 104 -7.00 44.09 2.44
CA LEU A 104 -5.97 43.29 1.75
C LEU A 104 -4.58 43.91 1.81
N MET A 105 -4.47 45.24 1.89
CA MET A 105 -3.18 45.92 2.05
C MET A 105 -2.59 45.82 3.46
N ASP A 106 -3.41 45.57 4.49
CA ASP A 106 -2.95 45.42 5.88
C ASP A 106 -2.72 43.95 6.29
N ILE A 107 -3.29 42.99 5.56
CA ILE A 107 -3.17 41.57 5.90
C ILE A 107 -1.82 41.01 5.46
N ASP A 108 -1.22 40.18 6.31
CA ASP A 108 -0.02 39.41 6.00
C ASP A 108 -0.26 37.91 6.26
N PHE A 109 0.72 37.08 5.89
CA PHE A 109 0.65 35.64 6.01
C PHE A 109 0.35 35.18 7.46
N ASP A 110 1.04 35.74 8.46
CA ASP A 110 0.91 35.32 9.86
C ASP A 110 -0.43 35.78 10.47
N LYS A 111 -0.91 36.98 10.09
CA LYS A 111 -2.25 37.45 10.46
C LYS A 111 -3.31 36.54 9.87
N TRP A 112 -3.23 36.20 8.58
CA TRP A 112 -4.19 35.29 7.94
C TRP A 112 -4.14 33.89 8.55
N LEU A 113 -2.93 33.37 8.82
CA LEU A 113 -2.73 32.07 9.43
C LEU A 113 -3.48 31.93 10.76
N ARG A 114 -3.50 32.98 11.60
CA ARG A 114 -4.24 32.97 12.88
C ARG A 114 -5.76 32.97 12.70
N LEU A 115 -6.24 33.46 11.56
CA LEU A 115 -7.65 33.47 11.19
C LEU A 115 -8.07 32.20 10.44
N LEU A 116 -7.10 31.38 9.99
CA LEU A 116 -7.35 30.16 9.22
C LEU A 116 -8.35 29.18 9.89
N PRO A 117 -8.30 28.93 11.22
CA PRO A 117 -9.30 28.10 11.89
C PRO A 117 -10.73 28.62 11.74
N ASP A 118 -10.90 29.95 11.72
CA ASP A 118 -12.21 30.54 11.53
C ASP A 118 -12.74 30.15 10.15
N PHE A 119 -11.95 30.26 9.07
CA PHE A 119 -12.37 29.90 7.71
C PHE A 119 -12.67 28.40 7.51
N LEU A 120 -11.92 27.52 8.17
CA LEU A 120 -12.03 26.07 7.98
C LEU A 120 -13.22 25.46 8.73
N ASN A 121 -13.62 26.02 9.88
CA ASN A 121 -14.73 25.51 10.68
C ASN A 121 -16.12 25.87 10.13
N SER A 122 -16.21 26.75 9.12
CA SER A 122 -17.50 27.17 8.53
C SER A 122 -18.07 26.24 7.45
N SER A 123 -17.39 25.12 7.12
CA SER A 123 -17.78 24.24 6.01
C SER A 123 -18.61 23.02 6.40
N SER A 124 -18.95 22.82 7.68
CA SER A 124 -19.85 21.73 8.09
C SER A 124 -21.31 22.19 8.17
N ASN A 125 -22.08 21.98 7.10
CA ASN A 125 -23.54 21.84 7.10
C ASN A 125 -24.33 22.76 8.06
N GLN A 126 -24.39 24.05 7.78
CA GLN A 126 -25.57 24.86 8.06
C GLN A 126 -25.44 26.23 7.37
N LEU A 127 -26.45 26.55 6.56
CA LEU A 127 -26.73 27.90 6.07
C LEU A 127 -27.30 28.78 7.20
N ASP A 128 -26.85 28.56 8.45
CA ASP A 128 -27.22 29.35 9.62
C ASP A 128 -26.10 30.36 9.89
N THR A 129 -26.47 31.61 9.66
CA THR A 129 -26.20 32.90 10.33
C THR A 129 -25.25 33.03 11.53
N ASP A 130 -24.49 32.03 11.95
CA ASP A 130 -23.46 32.17 12.98
C ASP A 130 -22.09 32.42 12.32
N ILE A 131 -22.02 33.52 11.57
CA ILE A 131 -20.74 34.14 11.24
C ILE A 131 -20.15 34.68 12.54
N LYS A 132 -19.31 33.84 13.16
CA LYS A 132 -18.01 34.12 13.78
C LYS A 132 -17.90 35.44 14.55
N ASN A 133 -17.58 35.33 15.83
CA ASN A 133 -17.20 36.42 16.75
C ASN A 133 -16.01 37.30 16.30
N ASN A 134 -15.47 37.11 15.08
CA ASN A 134 -14.30 37.79 14.56
C ASN A 134 -14.65 38.58 13.30
N GLU A 135 -14.89 39.88 13.47
CA GLU A 135 -15.28 40.82 12.41
C GLU A 135 -14.31 40.80 11.21
N LEU A 136 -13.00 40.66 11.47
CA LEU A 136 -11.97 40.62 10.43
C LEU A 136 -12.08 39.36 9.55
N ALA A 137 -12.32 38.20 10.15
CA ALA A 137 -12.51 36.94 9.42
C ALA A 137 -13.78 37.02 8.53
N SER A 138 -14.85 37.62 9.04
CA SER A 138 -16.10 37.84 8.29
C SER A 138 -15.89 38.73 7.07
N SER A 139 -15.17 39.84 7.23
CA SER A 139 -14.82 40.74 6.11
C SER A 139 -13.96 40.03 5.06
N LEU A 140 -13.00 39.21 5.48
CA LEU A 140 -12.16 38.41 4.59
C LEU A 140 -12.93 37.29 3.87
N SER A 141 -13.89 36.63 4.53
CA SER A 141 -14.74 35.62 3.91
C SER A 141 -15.54 36.20 2.74
N ASN A 142 -16.06 37.43 2.88
CA ASN A 142 -16.76 38.11 1.79
C ASN A 142 -15.83 38.41 0.61
N ILE A 143 -14.56 38.72 0.87
CA ILE A 143 -13.56 38.91 -0.19
C ILE A 143 -13.36 37.61 -0.96
N ILE A 144 -13.10 36.50 -0.25
CA ILE A 144 -12.93 35.16 -0.86
C ILE A 144 -14.08 34.83 -1.82
N LEU A 145 -15.33 35.00 -1.36
CA LEU A 145 -16.53 34.68 -2.15
C LEU A 145 -16.65 35.53 -3.43
N ASN A 146 -16.19 36.78 -3.39
CA ASN A 146 -16.20 37.68 -4.55
C ASN A 146 -15.14 37.31 -5.61
N PHE A 147 -14.05 36.67 -5.18
CA PHE A 147 -12.92 36.29 -6.02
C PHE A 147 -13.00 34.85 -6.56
N ASP A 148 -14.05 34.11 -6.19
CA ASP A 148 -14.29 32.73 -6.61
C ASP A 148 -14.70 32.67 -8.10
N ILE A 149 -13.74 33.02 -8.97
CA ILE A 149 -13.71 32.63 -10.37
C ILE A 149 -13.61 31.10 -10.35
N SER A 150 -14.74 30.46 -10.62
CA SER A 150 -14.87 29.08 -11.08
C SER A 150 -13.55 28.47 -11.56
N VAL A 151 -13.05 27.48 -10.81
CA VAL A 151 -12.07 26.40 -11.13
C VAL A 151 -11.04 26.27 -9.98
N MET A 152 -11.47 25.68 -8.87
CA MET A 152 -10.72 24.66 -8.09
C MET A 152 -11.56 24.29 -6.86
N ALA A 153 -12.20 23.11 -6.91
CA ALA A 153 -13.02 22.60 -5.83
C ALA A 153 -12.15 22.07 -4.66
N SER A 154 -12.61 22.32 -3.42
CA SER A 154 -12.13 21.85 -2.10
C SER A 154 -10.94 22.58 -1.46
N ALA A 155 -11.14 22.99 -0.20
CA ALA A 155 -10.25 23.65 0.79
C ALA A 155 -9.45 24.91 0.38
N SER A 156 -9.15 25.10 -0.90
CA SER A 156 -8.44 26.25 -1.46
C SER A 156 -9.14 27.58 -1.24
N CYS A 157 -10.46 27.59 -0.99
CA CYS A 157 -11.21 28.81 -0.73
C CYS A 157 -10.90 29.42 0.65
N SER A 158 -10.22 28.72 1.58
CA SER A 158 -9.99 29.22 2.94
C SER A 158 -8.68 30.00 3.12
N PHE A 159 -7.75 29.87 2.17
CA PHE A 159 -6.43 30.48 2.23
C PHE A 159 -6.00 31.02 0.86
N PRO A 160 -5.54 32.28 0.74
CA PRO A 160 -5.09 32.85 -0.53
C PRO A 160 -3.81 32.16 -1.01
N CYS A 161 -3.92 31.20 -1.91
CA CYS A 161 -2.79 30.53 -2.53
C CYS A 161 -3.17 29.92 -3.88
N LYS A 162 -2.16 29.68 -4.74
CA LYS A 162 -2.36 28.99 -6.04
C LYS A 162 -2.01 27.51 -5.94
N HIS A 163 -1.16 27.14 -4.99
CA HIS A 163 -0.66 25.77 -4.83
C HIS A 163 -1.22 25.15 -3.55
N LEU A 164 -1.68 23.90 -3.67
CA LEU A 164 -2.20 23.11 -2.54
C LEU A 164 -1.14 22.95 -1.43
N GLU A 165 0.12 22.85 -1.83
CA GLU A 165 1.26 22.73 -0.93
C GLU A 165 1.43 23.97 -0.05
N SER A 166 1.08 25.17 -0.54
CA SER A 166 1.10 26.41 0.26
C SER A 166 0.05 26.37 1.38
N LEU A 167 -1.19 25.94 1.07
CA LEU A 167 -2.23 25.70 2.09
C LEU A 167 -1.77 24.62 3.09
N THR A 168 -1.14 23.56 2.59
CA THR A 168 -0.61 22.48 3.42
C THR A 168 0.42 23.00 4.42
N ILE A 169 1.37 23.83 3.97
CA ILE A 169 2.37 24.45 4.84
C ILE A 169 1.70 25.36 5.86
N ALA A 170 0.71 26.17 5.46
CA ALA A 170 -0.04 26.99 6.40
C ALA A 170 -0.70 26.14 7.51
N LEU A 171 -1.39 25.04 7.14
CA LEU A 171 -1.99 24.12 8.12
C LEU A 171 -0.95 23.48 9.06
N ILE A 172 0.22 23.10 8.54
CA ILE A 172 1.31 22.55 9.35
C ILE A 172 1.86 23.59 10.34
N GLU A 173 1.99 24.85 9.92
CA GLU A 173 2.44 25.95 10.79
C GLU A 173 1.40 26.25 11.88
N LEU A 174 0.10 26.25 11.54
CA LEU A 174 -1.00 26.42 12.48
C LEU A 174 -0.97 25.36 13.59
N GLU A 175 -0.77 24.10 13.20
CA GLU A 175 -0.69 22.95 14.12
C GLU A 175 0.67 22.83 14.82
N ASN A 176 1.62 23.74 14.56
CA ASN A 176 2.98 23.69 15.08
C ASN A 176 3.64 22.32 14.87
N THR A 177 3.45 21.71 13.70
CA THR A 177 3.93 20.36 13.33
C THR A 177 3.42 19.21 14.22
N LYS A 178 2.33 19.40 14.97
CA LYS A 178 1.73 18.35 15.82
C LYS A 178 0.61 17.62 15.10
N GLY A 179 0.55 16.30 15.27
CA GLY A 179 -0.49 15.46 14.69
C GLY A 179 -0.09 14.86 13.35
N PHE A 180 -1.08 14.62 12.49
CA PHE A 180 -0.92 13.80 11.29
C PHE A 180 -1.63 14.40 10.07
N CYS A 181 -1.10 14.08 8.90
CA CYS A 181 -1.84 14.13 7.66
C CYS A 181 -2.29 12.70 7.33
N GLU A 182 -3.57 12.50 7.09
CA GLU A 182 -4.13 11.19 6.79
C GLU A 182 -5.13 11.24 5.64
N VAL A 183 -5.20 10.14 4.88
CA VAL A 183 -6.22 9.92 3.87
C VAL A 183 -6.91 8.60 4.19
N ASP A 184 -8.22 8.65 4.40
CA ASP A 184 -9.05 7.47 4.62
C ASP A 184 -9.56 6.94 3.27
N LEU A 185 -9.11 5.75 2.89
CA LEU A 185 -9.47 5.08 1.64
C LEU A 185 -10.53 3.99 1.85
N THR A 186 -11.14 3.91 3.05
CA THR A 186 -12.10 2.85 3.38
C THR A 186 -13.29 2.79 2.43
N ASP A 187 -13.83 3.95 2.03
CA ASP A 187 -14.95 4.00 1.08
C ASP A 187 -14.52 3.56 -0.34
N LEU A 188 -13.30 3.91 -0.77
CA LEU A 188 -12.74 3.45 -2.04
C LEU A 188 -12.53 1.94 -2.05
N TYR A 189 -11.98 1.40 -0.96
CA TYR A 189 -11.79 -0.04 -0.78
C TYR A 189 -13.14 -0.78 -0.81
N GLN A 190 -14.13 -0.32 -0.05
CA GLN A 190 -15.48 -0.91 -0.06
C GLN A 190 -16.17 -0.80 -1.43
N GLY A 191 -15.89 0.26 -2.17
CA GLY A 191 -16.35 0.46 -3.54
C GLY A 191 -15.60 -0.36 -4.60
N GLY A 192 -14.55 -1.10 -4.22
CA GLY A 192 -13.72 -1.90 -5.14
C GLY A 192 -12.80 -1.07 -6.04
N TRP A 193 -12.51 0.18 -5.67
CA TRP A 193 -11.61 1.07 -6.44
C TRP A 193 -10.13 0.84 -6.13
N ILE A 194 -9.84 0.25 -4.96
CA ILE A 194 -8.49 -0.12 -4.55
C ILE A 194 -8.50 -1.52 -3.93
N GLU A 195 -7.34 -2.18 -3.96
CA GLU A 195 -7.13 -3.46 -3.29
C GLU A 195 -6.77 -3.26 -1.80
N ASP A 196 -6.87 -4.32 -1.00
CA ASP A 196 -6.42 -4.31 0.39
C ASP A 196 -4.89 -4.16 0.45
N PHE A 197 -4.37 -3.71 1.59
CA PHE A 197 -2.95 -3.81 1.90
C PHE A 197 -2.64 -5.23 2.36
N GLU A 198 -2.63 -6.17 1.40
CA GLU A 198 -2.45 -7.61 1.65
C GLU A 198 -1.22 -7.90 2.50
N ASP A 199 -0.12 -7.18 2.26
CA ASP A 199 1.11 -7.34 3.00
C ASP A 199 0.96 -6.96 4.48
N LEU A 200 0.29 -5.85 4.77
CA LEU A 200 -0.07 -5.49 6.15
C LEU A 200 -1.02 -6.52 6.78
N ALA A 201 -2.02 -7.00 6.03
CA ALA A 201 -2.95 -8.01 6.52
C ALA A 201 -2.25 -9.34 6.86
N GLN A 202 -1.29 -9.77 6.04
CA GLN A 202 -0.48 -10.97 6.27
C GLN A 202 0.44 -10.82 7.49
N GLN A 203 1.04 -9.64 7.66
CA GLN A 203 1.87 -9.35 8.83
C GLN A 203 1.04 -9.33 10.12
N GLU A 204 -0.14 -8.69 10.13
CA GLU A 204 -1.04 -8.67 11.29
C GLU A 204 -1.47 -10.08 11.70
N ASN A 205 -1.75 -10.95 10.73
CA ASN A 205 -2.17 -12.32 10.98
C ASN A 205 -1.01 -13.28 11.28
N ASN A 206 0.25 -12.85 11.14
CA ASN A 206 1.44 -13.70 11.20
C ASN A 206 1.30 -14.97 10.34
N LYS A 207 0.68 -14.84 9.15
CA LYS A 207 0.57 -15.89 8.14
C LYS A 207 0.46 -15.29 6.75
N THR A 208 1.12 -15.88 5.76
CA THR A 208 0.82 -15.56 4.35
C THR A 208 -0.47 -16.23 3.89
N TYR A 209 -1.07 -15.71 2.82
CA TYR A 209 -2.23 -16.35 2.17
C TYR A 209 -1.89 -17.75 1.65
N PHE A 210 -0.68 -17.95 1.11
CA PHE A 210 -0.24 -19.27 0.66
C PHE A 210 -0.15 -20.26 1.82
N PHE A 211 0.31 -19.82 3.00
CA PHE A 211 0.34 -20.66 4.19
C PHE A 211 -1.06 -21.04 4.66
N GLU A 212 -2.01 -20.11 4.61
CA GLU A 212 -3.41 -20.39 4.94
C GLU A 212 -4.01 -21.46 4.02
N ASN A 213 -3.79 -21.36 2.70
CA ASN A 213 -4.22 -22.38 1.74
C ASN A 213 -3.58 -23.74 2.01
N PHE A 214 -2.29 -23.76 2.33
CA PHE A 214 -1.55 -24.96 2.69
C PHE A 214 -2.09 -25.59 3.98
N GLU A 215 -2.36 -24.79 5.01
CA GLU A 215 -2.92 -25.24 6.29
C GLU A 215 -4.31 -25.86 6.11
N ILE A 216 -5.19 -25.21 5.34
CA ILE A 216 -6.50 -25.76 4.98
C ILE A 216 -6.34 -27.11 4.30
N SER A 217 -5.44 -27.21 3.31
CA SER A 217 -5.17 -28.44 2.57
C SER A 217 -4.71 -29.58 3.50
N ILE A 218 -3.74 -29.33 4.38
CA ILE A 218 -3.26 -30.35 5.34
C ILE A 218 -4.37 -30.76 6.31
N ASN A 219 -5.18 -29.83 6.79
CA ASN A 219 -6.29 -30.12 7.70
C ASN A 219 -7.39 -30.94 7.02
N ASP A 220 -7.69 -30.69 5.74
CA ASP A 220 -8.64 -31.49 4.98
C ASP A 220 -8.11 -32.90 4.71
N LEU A 221 -6.81 -33.06 4.42
CA LEU A 221 -6.18 -34.39 4.31
C LEU A 221 -6.25 -35.17 5.64
N ARG A 222 -6.05 -34.49 6.79
CA ARG A 222 -6.26 -35.09 8.12
C ARG A 222 -7.71 -35.55 8.31
N LYS A 223 -8.70 -34.72 7.94
CA LYS A 223 -10.13 -35.10 8.01
C LYS A 223 -10.41 -36.33 7.14
N LEU A 224 -9.90 -36.37 5.90
CA LEU A 224 -10.07 -37.52 5.01
C LEU A 224 -9.50 -38.81 5.59
N GLN A 225 -8.34 -38.75 6.25
CA GLN A 225 -7.77 -39.92 6.93
C GLN A 225 -8.73 -40.51 7.97
N THR A 226 -9.49 -39.66 8.69
CA THR A 226 -10.43 -40.14 9.72
C THR A 226 -11.64 -40.88 9.16
N LEU A 227 -12.01 -40.63 7.89
CA LEU A 227 -13.14 -41.30 7.24
C LEU A 227 -12.87 -42.80 7.03
N GLU A 228 -11.62 -43.17 6.73
CA GLU A 228 -11.20 -44.57 6.58
C GLU A 228 -9.84 -44.83 7.23
N ALA A 229 -9.80 -44.76 8.56
CA ALA A 229 -8.57 -44.89 9.36
C ALA A 229 -7.84 -46.26 9.23
N LYS A 230 -8.33 -47.22 8.43
CA LYS A 230 -7.66 -48.51 8.18
C LYS A 230 -7.49 -48.79 6.69
N ASN A 231 -7.21 -47.75 5.90
CA ASN A 231 -6.99 -47.87 4.46
C ASN A 231 -5.54 -47.49 4.08
N PRO A 232 -4.64 -48.47 3.89
CA PRO A 232 -3.25 -48.21 3.50
C PRO A 232 -3.09 -47.56 2.12
N VAL A 233 -4.05 -47.77 1.20
CA VAL A 233 -4.04 -47.13 -0.12
C VAL A 233 -4.35 -45.64 0.03
N LEU A 234 -5.36 -45.32 0.83
CA LEU A 234 -5.69 -43.94 1.18
C LEU A 234 -4.48 -43.24 1.82
N ASN A 235 -3.78 -43.89 2.76
CA ASN A 235 -2.61 -43.29 3.39
C ASN A 235 -1.50 -42.91 2.39
N LYS A 236 -1.25 -43.74 1.37
CA LYS A 236 -0.29 -43.42 0.30
C LYS A 236 -0.75 -42.23 -0.53
N MET A 237 -2.04 -42.18 -0.89
CA MET A 237 -2.61 -41.06 -1.63
C MET A 237 -2.51 -39.76 -0.84
N LEU A 238 -2.88 -39.79 0.44
CA LEU A 238 -2.80 -38.63 1.34
C LEU A 238 -1.35 -38.15 1.55
N LEU A 239 -0.38 -39.07 1.67
CA LEU A 239 1.05 -38.72 1.72
C LEU A 239 1.51 -38.02 0.43
N SER A 240 1.07 -38.51 -0.73
CA SER A 240 1.39 -37.87 -2.01
C SER A 240 0.77 -36.47 -2.11
N SER A 241 -0.49 -36.32 -1.67
CA SER A 241 -1.21 -35.04 -1.70
C SER A 241 -0.62 -34.00 -0.75
N SER A 242 -0.10 -34.39 0.42
CA SER A 242 0.55 -33.43 1.34
C SER A 242 1.85 -32.88 0.77
N ILE A 243 2.61 -33.70 0.03
CA ILE A 243 3.77 -33.21 -0.73
C ILE A 243 3.32 -32.25 -1.83
N SER A 244 2.23 -32.52 -2.56
CA SER A 244 1.70 -31.57 -3.55
C SER A 244 1.32 -30.22 -2.92
N ALA A 245 0.71 -30.22 -1.73
CA ALA A 245 0.38 -29.00 -1.00
C ALA A 245 1.64 -28.20 -0.59
N MET A 246 2.68 -28.91 -0.14
CA MET A 246 3.99 -28.33 0.16
C MET A 246 4.66 -27.74 -1.09
N GLU A 247 4.65 -28.47 -2.22
CA GLU A 247 5.19 -28.01 -3.49
C GLU A 247 4.49 -26.73 -3.97
N ALA A 248 3.15 -26.69 -3.91
CA ALA A 248 2.36 -25.53 -4.27
C ALA A 248 2.73 -24.29 -3.43
N TYR A 249 2.78 -24.44 -2.10
CA TYR A 249 3.22 -23.35 -1.22
C TYR A 249 4.61 -22.82 -1.62
N LEU A 250 5.58 -23.72 -1.80
CA LEU A 250 6.96 -23.32 -2.10
C LEU A 250 7.08 -22.65 -3.47
N PHE A 251 6.34 -23.14 -4.46
CA PHE A 251 6.29 -22.59 -5.81
C PHE A 251 5.62 -21.21 -5.82
N ASP A 252 4.39 -21.11 -5.30
CA ASP A 252 3.59 -19.89 -5.35
C ASP A 252 4.27 -18.76 -4.56
N THR A 253 4.79 -19.08 -3.37
CA THR A 253 5.53 -18.11 -2.54
C THR A 253 6.77 -17.61 -3.27
N PHE A 254 7.57 -18.51 -3.85
CA PHE A 254 8.78 -18.10 -4.58
C PHE A 254 8.44 -17.24 -5.79
N LYS A 255 7.44 -17.65 -6.57
CA LYS A 255 7.01 -16.94 -7.77
C LYS A 255 6.47 -15.55 -7.45
N LYS A 256 5.58 -15.42 -6.45
CA LYS A 256 5.04 -14.12 -6.00
C LYS A 256 6.17 -13.19 -5.54
N GLN A 257 7.06 -13.68 -4.68
CA GLN A 257 8.17 -12.87 -4.16
C GLN A 257 9.12 -12.39 -5.28
N VAL A 258 9.40 -13.22 -6.29
CA VAL A 258 10.27 -12.82 -7.41
C VAL A 258 9.59 -11.85 -8.37
N LEU A 259 8.29 -12.00 -8.66
CA LEU A 259 7.60 -11.15 -9.64
C LEU A 259 7.17 -9.80 -9.06
N GLU A 260 6.75 -9.76 -7.80
CA GLU A 260 6.16 -8.54 -7.21
C GLU A 260 7.17 -7.66 -6.48
N ARG A 261 8.34 -8.18 -6.09
CA ARG A 261 9.37 -7.41 -5.38
C ARG A 261 10.57 -7.14 -6.28
N GLU A 262 10.70 -5.89 -6.70
CA GLU A 262 11.74 -5.45 -7.64
C GLU A 262 13.18 -5.77 -7.20
N THR A 263 13.47 -5.67 -5.89
CA THR A 263 14.78 -6.02 -5.33
C THR A 263 15.08 -7.52 -5.48
N ILE A 264 14.09 -8.37 -5.20
CA ILE A 264 14.16 -9.83 -5.37
C ILE A 264 14.21 -10.20 -6.84
N LYS A 265 13.35 -9.61 -7.68
CA LYS A 265 13.34 -9.78 -9.14
C LYS A 265 14.72 -9.55 -9.73
N ARG A 266 15.32 -8.41 -9.41
CA ARG A 266 16.68 -8.05 -9.84
C ARG A 266 17.71 -9.06 -9.38
N LYS A 267 17.61 -9.55 -8.15
CA LYS A 267 18.52 -10.56 -7.60
C LYS A 267 18.39 -11.90 -8.31
N TYR A 268 17.17 -12.33 -8.62
CA TYR A 268 16.89 -13.53 -9.40
C TYR A 268 17.49 -13.45 -10.80
N VAL A 269 17.18 -12.39 -11.55
CA VAL A 269 17.71 -12.15 -12.91
C VAL A 269 19.24 -12.10 -12.93
N LYS A 270 19.87 -11.49 -11.92
CA LYS A 270 21.34 -11.47 -11.81
C LYS A 270 21.94 -12.83 -11.50
N SER A 271 21.24 -13.68 -10.78
CA SER A 271 21.78 -14.95 -10.29
C SER A 271 21.57 -16.10 -11.28
N TYR A 272 20.51 -16.04 -12.09
CA TYR A 272 20.07 -17.17 -12.89
C TYR A 272 20.64 -17.14 -14.32
N LYS A 273 21.31 -18.23 -14.71
CA LYS A 273 22.15 -18.27 -15.92
C LYS A 273 21.38 -18.06 -17.24
N SER A 274 20.10 -18.40 -17.31
CA SER A 274 19.29 -18.19 -18.52
C SER A 274 19.07 -16.71 -18.85
N PHE A 275 19.37 -15.80 -17.92
CA PHE A 275 19.38 -14.36 -18.14
C PHE A 275 20.79 -13.80 -18.42
N HIS A 276 21.84 -14.59 -18.23
CA HIS A 276 23.19 -14.20 -18.58
C HIS A 276 23.35 -14.25 -20.10
N ARG A 277 23.18 -13.10 -20.76
CA ARG A 277 23.52 -12.94 -22.17
C ARG A 277 25.05 -12.78 -22.31
N GLY A 278 25.67 -13.59 -23.16
CA GLY A 278 27.09 -13.48 -23.52
C GLY A 278 27.46 -12.29 -24.40
N GLY A 279 26.53 -11.34 -24.63
CA GLY A 279 26.70 -10.17 -25.50
C GLY A 279 25.99 -8.92 -24.94
N LYS A 280 26.28 -7.75 -25.52
CA LYS A 280 25.64 -6.48 -25.14
C LYS A 280 24.19 -6.45 -25.64
N LEU A 281 23.26 -6.00 -24.79
CA LEU A 281 21.90 -5.65 -25.19
C LEU A 281 21.94 -4.35 -26.00
N ASP A 282 21.36 -4.32 -27.19
CA ASP A 282 21.20 -3.08 -27.97
C ASP A 282 20.18 -2.17 -27.25
N ALA A 283 20.39 -0.86 -27.29
CA ALA A 283 19.46 0.10 -26.72
C ALA A 283 18.07 0.00 -27.36
N ASN A 284 18.00 -0.36 -28.65
CA ASN A 284 16.73 -0.55 -29.36
C ASN A 284 15.94 -1.77 -28.87
N GLU A 285 16.60 -2.76 -28.26
CA GLU A 285 15.95 -3.99 -27.73
C GLU A 285 15.62 -3.86 -26.24
N LEU A 286 15.97 -2.74 -25.59
CA LEU A 286 15.87 -2.61 -24.13
C LEU A 286 14.42 -2.65 -23.66
N PHE A 287 13.54 -1.86 -24.26
CA PHE A 287 12.13 -1.80 -23.86
C PHE A 287 11.43 -3.14 -24.13
N ASP A 288 11.63 -3.74 -25.31
CA ASP A 288 11.10 -5.08 -25.63
C ASP A 288 11.56 -6.14 -24.61
N PHE A 289 12.82 -6.07 -24.17
CA PHE A 289 13.34 -6.98 -23.14
C PHE A 289 12.68 -6.76 -21.78
N LEU A 290 12.48 -5.50 -21.38
CA LEU A 290 11.82 -5.16 -20.11
C LEU A 290 10.35 -5.58 -20.13
N ASP A 291 9.64 -5.34 -21.23
CA ASP A 291 8.23 -5.73 -21.38
C ASP A 291 8.04 -7.25 -21.33
N ALA A 292 9.00 -8.03 -21.88
CA ALA A 292 8.96 -9.48 -21.87
C ALA A 292 9.60 -10.14 -20.62
N LEU A 293 10.18 -9.35 -19.71
CA LEU A 293 11.01 -9.87 -18.62
C LEU A 293 10.19 -10.72 -17.64
N ASP A 294 9.05 -10.22 -17.19
CA ASP A 294 8.21 -10.89 -16.20
C ASP A 294 7.64 -12.21 -16.75
N GLU A 295 7.26 -12.25 -18.03
CA GLU A 295 6.83 -13.48 -18.70
C GLU A 295 7.97 -14.50 -18.78
N LYS A 296 9.19 -14.05 -19.09
CA LYS A 296 10.35 -14.94 -19.11
C LYS A 296 10.68 -15.48 -17.71
N ILE A 297 10.66 -14.63 -16.69
CA ILE A 297 10.87 -15.04 -15.29
C ILE A 297 9.83 -16.07 -14.88
N SER A 298 8.55 -15.82 -15.16
CA SER A 298 7.47 -16.75 -14.87
C SER A 298 7.74 -18.12 -15.47
N ARG A 299 8.03 -18.20 -16.78
CA ARG A 299 8.29 -19.47 -17.47
C ARG A 299 9.46 -20.25 -16.87
N GLU A 300 10.55 -19.56 -16.54
CA GLU A 300 11.73 -20.20 -15.94
C GLU A 300 11.42 -20.78 -14.55
N ILE A 301 10.57 -20.10 -13.76
CA ILE A 301 10.13 -20.60 -12.45
C ILE A 301 9.17 -21.79 -12.61
N ASP A 302 8.29 -21.75 -13.61
CA ASP A 302 7.31 -22.81 -13.92
C ASP A 302 7.97 -24.17 -14.25
N GLU A 303 9.20 -24.15 -14.76
CA GLU A 303 9.97 -25.35 -15.08
C GLU A 303 10.69 -25.97 -13.86
N ILE A 304 10.71 -25.29 -12.70
CA ILE A 304 11.40 -25.75 -11.50
C ILE A 304 10.57 -26.83 -10.79
N SER A 305 11.20 -27.98 -10.53
CA SER A 305 10.59 -29.04 -9.73
C SER A 305 10.71 -28.76 -8.22
N PHE A 306 9.66 -28.21 -7.61
CA PHE A 306 9.69 -27.77 -6.20
C PHE A 306 9.73 -28.91 -5.16
N HIS A 307 9.50 -30.17 -5.54
CA HIS A 307 9.83 -31.32 -4.68
C HIS A 307 11.33 -31.62 -4.60
N ASN A 308 12.18 -31.03 -5.45
CA ASN A 308 13.63 -31.12 -5.30
C ASN A 308 14.10 -30.16 -4.19
N ILE A 309 13.95 -30.59 -2.94
CA ILE A 309 14.21 -29.74 -1.76
C ILE A 309 15.63 -29.20 -1.71
N ASN A 310 16.63 -29.92 -2.21
CA ASN A 310 18.01 -29.40 -2.25
C ASN A 310 18.16 -28.22 -3.21
N LEU A 311 17.51 -28.29 -4.38
CA LEU A 311 17.46 -27.18 -5.33
C LEU A 311 16.69 -26.00 -4.74
N VAL A 312 15.49 -26.26 -4.19
CA VAL A 312 14.62 -25.23 -3.63
C VAL A 312 15.27 -24.55 -2.43
N LYS A 313 15.94 -25.30 -1.55
CA LYS A 313 16.74 -24.75 -0.44
C LYS A 313 17.77 -23.74 -0.94
N GLY A 314 18.48 -24.07 -2.03
CA GLY A 314 19.42 -23.15 -2.66
C GLY A 314 18.75 -21.89 -3.20
N LEU A 315 17.57 -22.02 -3.83
CA LEU A 315 16.81 -20.88 -4.35
C LEU A 315 16.31 -19.97 -3.22
N TYR A 316 15.67 -20.53 -2.20
CA TYR A 316 15.16 -19.78 -1.04
C TYR A 316 16.29 -19.07 -0.30
N HIS A 317 17.43 -19.73 -0.09
CA HIS A 317 18.59 -19.10 0.53
C HIS A 317 19.18 -17.99 -0.32
N ASN A 318 19.50 -18.28 -1.58
CA ASN A 318 20.24 -17.36 -2.43
C ASN A 318 19.39 -16.20 -2.92
N ILE A 319 18.07 -16.36 -3.07
CA ILE A 319 17.19 -15.33 -3.63
C ILE A 319 16.38 -14.66 -2.53
N LEU A 320 15.66 -15.44 -1.71
CA LEU A 320 14.76 -14.93 -0.68
C LEU A 320 15.42 -14.70 0.69
N HIS A 321 16.70 -15.08 0.85
CA HIS A 321 17.38 -15.07 2.16
C HIS A 321 16.71 -15.90 3.26
N CYS A 322 15.87 -16.87 2.87
CA CYS A 322 15.21 -17.79 3.78
C CYS A 322 16.09 -19.04 4.00
N GLN A 323 16.22 -19.48 5.25
CA GLN A 323 17.01 -20.65 5.63
C GLN A 323 16.09 -21.81 5.98
N PHE A 324 16.29 -22.95 5.34
CA PHE A 324 15.56 -24.17 5.69
C PHE A 324 16.21 -24.80 6.92
N ASN A 325 15.42 -25.08 7.95
CA ASN A 325 15.91 -25.76 9.13
C ASN A 325 16.33 -27.21 8.81
N GLU A 326 17.62 -27.49 9.01
CA GLU A 326 18.26 -28.78 8.71
C GLU A 326 17.61 -29.96 9.43
N SER A 327 16.97 -29.74 10.59
CA SER A 327 16.34 -30.82 11.36
C SER A 327 15.20 -31.50 10.60
N PHE A 328 14.56 -30.82 9.65
CA PHE A 328 13.46 -31.39 8.86
C PHE A 328 13.93 -32.15 7.61
N LEU A 329 15.09 -31.78 7.04
CA LEU A 329 15.47 -32.21 5.69
C LEU A 329 15.65 -33.71 5.54
N SER A 330 16.22 -34.37 6.55
CA SER A 330 16.40 -35.83 6.53
C SER A 330 15.04 -36.54 6.38
N LYS A 331 14.07 -36.15 7.21
CA LYS A 331 12.73 -36.76 7.19
C LYS A 331 11.95 -36.38 5.92
N LEU A 332 12.05 -35.12 5.47
CA LEU A 332 11.41 -34.68 4.23
C LEU A 332 11.93 -35.44 3.00
N ASN A 333 13.24 -35.66 2.90
CA ASN A 333 13.81 -36.43 1.80
C ASN A 333 13.29 -37.88 1.77
N GLU A 334 13.09 -38.49 2.93
CA GLU A 334 12.45 -39.82 3.03
C GLU A 334 11.00 -39.79 2.53
N ILE A 335 10.21 -38.80 2.99
CA ILE A 335 8.81 -38.61 2.59
C ILE A 335 8.70 -38.38 1.07
N ILE A 336 9.56 -37.53 0.50
CA ILE A 336 9.58 -37.22 -0.94
C ILE A 336 9.97 -38.43 -1.77
N LYS A 337 10.94 -39.23 -1.30
CA LYS A 337 11.29 -40.50 -1.94
C LYS A 337 10.10 -41.46 -1.95
N ASN A 338 9.39 -41.58 -0.82
CA ASN A 338 8.18 -42.41 -0.75
C ASN A 338 7.09 -41.89 -1.70
N ARG A 339 6.87 -40.58 -1.77
CA ARG A 339 5.95 -39.94 -2.74
C ARG A 339 6.33 -40.26 -4.18
N HIS A 340 7.62 -40.18 -4.54
CA HIS A 340 8.09 -40.50 -5.88
C HIS A 340 7.75 -41.96 -6.24
N ASP A 341 8.01 -42.91 -5.35
CA ASP A 341 7.69 -44.32 -5.56
C ASP A 341 6.17 -44.59 -5.56
N ILE A 342 5.39 -43.87 -4.74
CA ILE A 342 3.92 -43.93 -4.76
C ILE A 342 3.37 -43.52 -6.13
N VAL A 343 3.80 -42.37 -6.65
CA VAL A 343 3.28 -41.80 -7.90
C VAL A 343 3.81 -42.52 -9.13
N HIS A 344 5.12 -42.79 -9.21
CA HIS A 344 5.74 -43.30 -10.44
C HIS A 344 5.92 -44.82 -10.46
N ARG A 345 5.78 -45.51 -9.32
CA ARG A 345 5.99 -46.96 -9.21
C ARG A 345 4.84 -47.67 -8.51
N ASN A 346 3.67 -47.02 -8.42
CA ASN A 346 2.46 -47.55 -7.79
C ASN A 346 2.72 -48.05 -6.35
N GLY A 347 3.53 -47.31 -5.60
CA GLY A 347 3.87 -47.61 -4.20
C GLY A 347 4.84 -48.76 -4.04
N LYS A 348 5.70 -49.01 -5.04
CA LYS A 348 6.81 -49.97 -4.96
C LYS A 348 8.17 -49.27 -5.08
N THR A 349 9.16 -49.74 -4.35
CA THR A 349 10.53 -49.25 -4.44
C THR A 349 11.22 -49.70 -5.74
N VAL A 350 12.45 -49.23 -6.00
CA VAL A 350 13.31 -49.75 -7.09
C VAL A 350 13.50 -51.28 -6.97
N SER A 351 13.59 -51.79 -5.74
CA SER A 351 13.72 -53.22 -5.43
C SER A 351 12.41 -54.00 -5.51
N ASN A 352 11.32 -53.36 -5.98
CA ASN A 352 9.97 -53.94 -6.11
C ASN A 352 9.31 -54.32 -4.76
N GLU A 353 9.77 -53.73 -3.66
CA GLU A 353 9.17 -53.87 -2.32
C GLU A 353 7.99 -52.92 -2.16
N ILE A 354 6.90 -53.39 -1.55
CA ILE A 354 5.70 -52.57 -1.33
C ILE A 354 5.96 -51.60 -0.18
N ILE A 355 5.79 -50.31 -0.45
CA ILE A 355 5.81 -49.27 0.59
C ILE A 355 4.58 -49.46 1.47
N SER A 356 4.75 -49.46 2.79
CA SER A 356 3.66 -49.48 3.77
C SER A 356 3.68 -48.16 4.53
N ILE A 357 2.54 -47.48 4.62
CA ILE A 357 2.38 -46.21 5.35
C ILE A 357 1.29 -46.42 6.40
N SER A 358 1.68 -46.51 7.67
CA SER A 358 0.73 -46.55 8.78
C SER A 358 0.11 -45.18 9.01
N ASN A 359 -0.94 -45.10 9.84
CA ASN A 359 -1.51 -43.81 10.22
C ASN A 359 -0.52 -42.94 10.98
N ASP A 360 0.31 -43.55 11.82
CA ASP A 360 1.32 -42.84 12.60
C ASP A 360 2.42 -42.29 11.68
N ASP A 361 2.85 -43.07 10.68
CA ASP A 361 3.79 -42.59 9.65
C ASP A 361 3.21 -41.38 8.89
N LEU A 362 1.94 -41.45 8.51
CA LEU A 362 1.26 -40.36 7.80
C LEU A 362 1.10 -39.12 8.68
N ASN A 363 0.70 -39.27 9.94
CA ASN A 363 0.58 -38.17 10.89
C ASN A 363 1.94 -37.50 11.15
N ASN A 364 2.99 -38.30 11.33
CA ASN A 364 4.36 -37.79 11.46
C ASN A 364 4.82 -37.06 10.19
N ALA A 365 4.41 -37.52 9.01
CA ALA A 365 4.69 -36.82 7.76
C ALA A 365 3.93 -35.49 7.67
N PHE A 366 2.64 -35.45 8.02
CA PHE A 366 1.87 -34.20 8.07
C PHE A 366 2.48 -33.19 9.04
N GLU A 367 2.85 -33.62 10.25
CA GLU A 367 3.51 -32.75 11.23
C GLU A 367 4.86 -32.23 10.72
N CYS A 368 5.68 -33.08 10.12
CA CYS A 368 6.98 -32.69 9.57
C CYS A 368 6.82 -31.63 8.46
N ILE A 369 5.94 -31.88 7.49
CA ILE A 369 5.67 -30.95 6.37
C ILE A 369 5.07 -29.64 6.89
N PHE A 370 4.10 -29.72 7.81
CA PHE A 370 3.43 -28.55 8.36
C PHE A 370 4.41 -27.63 9.10
N ASN A 371 5.22 -28.18 10.00
CA ASN A 371 6.18 -27.40 10.76
C ASN A 371 7.31 -26.84 9.89
N PHE A 372 7.72 -27.58 8.85
CA PHE A 372 8.68 -27.08 7.87
C PHE A 372 8.15 -25.87 7.09
N ILE A 373 6.93 -25.95 6.57
CA ILE A 373 6.32 -24.83 5.82
C ILE A 373 6.03 -23.64 6.75
N LYS A 374 5.61 -23.89 8.00
CA LYS A 374 5.40 -22.85 9.01
C LYS A 374 6.68 -22.08 9.35
N ASP A 375 7.81 -22.80 9.49
CA ASP A 375 9.12 -22.21 9.73
C ASP A 375 9.53 -21.27 8.58
N ILE A 376 9.32 -21.70 7.34
CA ILE A 376 9.57 -20.87 6.14
C ILE A 376 8.64 -19.65 6.12
N ASP A 377 7.34 -19.84 6.35
CA ASP A 377 6.36 -18.76 6.29
C ASP A 377 6.67 -17.63 7.27
N SER A 378 7.10 -17.99 8.49
CA SER A 378 7.51 -17.02 9.49
C SER A 378 8.67 -16.14 9.02
N GLN A 379 9.61 -16.69 8.25
CA GLN A 379 10.72 -15.94 7.67
C GLN A 379 10.24 -15.04 6.53
N ILE A 380 9.32 -15.50 5.69
CA ILE A 380 8.74 -14.70 4.61
C ILE A 380 8.00 -13.48 5.17
N ILE A 381 7.23 -13.66 6.24
CA ILE A 381 6.50 -12.57 6.91
C ILE A 381 7.45 -11.53 7.50
N ASN A 382 8.52 -11.97 8.17
CA ASN A 382 9.52 -11.06 8.74
C ASN A 382 10.17 -10.16 7.69
N HIS A 383 10.19 -10.59 6.43
CA HIS A 383 10.77 -9.86 5.31
C HIS A 383 9.74 -9.27 4.35
N LEU A 384 8.45 -9.29 4.69
CA LEU A 384 7.37 -8.91 3.79
C LEU A 384 7.34 -7.39 3.52
N LEU A 385 7.70 -6.59 4.53
CA LEU A 385 7.77 -5.13 4.46
C LEU A 385 9.17 -4.58 4.16
N ASP A 386 10.18 -5.44 4.07
CA ASP A 386 11.52 -5.03 3.65
C ASP A 386 11.48 -4.63 2.16
N GLU A 387 12.05 -3.48 1.79
CA GLU A 387 12.11 -3.04 0.38
C GLU A 387 13.13 -3.82 -0.46
#